data_AF-A0A968GZC1-F1
#
_entry.id   AF-A0A968GZC1-F1
#
_cell.length_a   1.000
_cell.length_b   1.000
_cell.length_c   1.000
_cell.angle_alpha   90.00
_cell.angle_beta   90.00
_cell.angle_gamma   90.00
#
_symmetry.space_group_name_H-M   'P 1'
#
loop_
_entity.id
_entity.type
_entity.pdbx_description
1 polymer ?
#
loop_
_entity_poly.entity_id
_entity_poly.type
_entity_poly.pdbx_seq_one_letter_code
_entity_poly.pdbx_strand_id
1 'polypeptide(L)'
;MAGGPRSGTALNDPAAIVAPGGEPRDPAAPAVACWDGRVLAVGPRDELLPALEGSGYPLERFARLDAAGGTVTPGLVDPHTHLLFGGSREAELVLRQRGAGYLEILAAGGGILSTVEATRGASKEALLEHGRRWLGEMLSHGTTTVEAKSGYGLDLPTELRLLEVAHQLGEEGPIDVLPTWLGAHAVPPEFRTRPDGTEAYVRYLLEEQLPGVAAQGRARFADVFCEGGVFTPDQSRRILSEAARLGLQPRLHADELAPSGGAELAVELGALSADHLAAPSAEGSEALAHAASDGHPVVAVLLPATTWFLMHDHYAPARTLVDRGVPIALATDFNPGTSPTASLPLVMTVACLTLKLSPSEALAACTVNSAAALGLAEEVGSLEAGRSADLVIWGVPNHRQIPYWPGAALVRTVVKRGRVVFERPPA
;
A
#
# COMPACT_ATOMS: atom_id res chain seq x y z
N MET A 1 19.19 19.32 4.89
CA MET A 1 18.03 19.49 3.98
C MET A 1 16.99 18.48 4.43
N ALA A 2 15.96 18.88 5.19
CA ALA A 2 14.96 17.97 5.74
C ALA A 2 13.68 18.04 4.89
N GLY A 3 13.41 17.02 4.08
CA GLY A 3 12.28 17.00 3.15
C GLY A 3 12.28 15.78 2.21
N GLY A 4 11.82 14.63 2.72
CA GLY A 4 11.34 13.49 1.93
C GLY A 4 9.91 13.69 1.40
N PRO A 5 9.30 12.68 0.73
CA PRO A 5 8.42 12.80 -0.44
C PRO A 5 7.30 13.84 -0.31
N ARG A 6 7.28 14.83 -1.21
CA ARG A 6 6.38 16.00 -1.15
C ARG A 6 5.59 16.13 -2.45
N SER A 7 4.33 16.51 -2.30
CA SER A 7 3.87 17.76 -2.92
C SER A 7 3.62 18.73 -1.76
N GLY A 8 4.05 20.00 -1.86
CA GLY A 8 3.97 20.99 -0.77
C GLY A 8 5.24 21.16 0.09
N THR A 9 5.28 22.15 1.00
CA THR A 9 6.47 22.42 1.86
C THR A 9 6.52 21.58 3.15
N ALA A 10 5.44 20.87 3.48
CA ALA A 10 5.27 20.03 4.67
C ALA A 10 4.25 18.91 4.44
N LEU A 11 4.26 17.87 5.29
CA LEU A 11 3.36 16.69 5.18
C LEU A 11 1.85 17.03 5.27
N ASN A 12 1.52 18.19 5.86
CA ASN A 12 0.15 18.67 6.02
C ASN A 12 -0.38 19.47 4.82
N ASP A 13 0.40 19.58 3.73
CA ASP A 13 0.09 20.34 2.51
C ASP A 13 -0.03 19.39 1.29
N PRO A 14 -1.05 18.52 1.22
CA PRO A 14 -1.16 17.56 0.13
C PRO A 14 -1.50 18.25 -1.18
N ALA A 15 -1.11 17.67 -2.32
CA ALA A 15 -1.66 18.03 -3.64
C ALA A 15 -3.15 17.67 -3.72
N ALA A 16 -4.01 18.49 -3.11
CA ALA A 16 -5.45 18.41 -3.23
C ALA A 16 -5.94 19.70 -3.89
N ILE A 17 -6.74 19.54 -4.95
CA ILE A 17 -7.34 20.66 -5.65
C ILE A 17 -8.79 20.77 -5.20
N VAL A 18 -9.08 21.88 -4.54
CA VAL A 18 -10.40 22.20 -3.99
C VAL A 18 -11.01 23.33 -4.79
N ALA A 19 -12.25 23.14 -5.25
CA ALA A 19 -13.01 24.24 -5.83
C ALA A 19 -13.25 25.31 -4.75
N PRO A 20 -13.02 26.60 -5.00
CA PRO A 20 -13.18 27.67 -4.01
C PRO A 20 -14.64 27.90 -3.55
N GLY A 21 -15.61 27.11 -4.02
CA GLY A 21 -17.03 27.43 -3.96
C GLY A 21 -17.37 28.49 -5.00
N GLY A 22 -18.36 28.22 -5.86
CA GLY A 22 -18.69 29.05 -7.02
C GLY A 22 -19.48 28.27 -8.05
N GLU A 23 -19.93 28.92 -9.14
CA GLU A 23 -20.61 28.20 -10.22
C GLU A 23 -19.65 27.20 -10.89
N PRO A 24 -20.10 26.00 -11.33
CA PRO A 24 -19.27 24.99 -11.99
C PRO A 24 -18.49 25.48 -13.22
N ARG A 25 -18.84 26.66 -13.73
CA ARG A 25 -18.23 27.30 -14.90
C ARG A 25 -17.43 28.56 -14.56
N ASP A 26 -17.07 28.79 -13.30
CA ASP A 26 -16.18 29.89 -12.93
C ASP A 26 -14.86 29.82 -13.73
N PRO A 27 -14.49 30.87 -14.50
CA PRO A 27 -13.19 30.95 -15.18
C PRO A 27 -12.00 30.75 -14.26
N ALA A 28 -12.09 31.16 -13.00
CA ALA A 28 -11.02 31.00 -12.01
C ALA A 28 -11.04 29.63 -11.29
N ALA A 29 -11.99 28.74 -11.61
CA ALA A 29 -12.04 27.41 -11.02
C ALA A 29 -10.74 26.65 -11.33
N PRO A 30 -10.18 25.90 -10.36
CA PRO A 30 -8.96 25.16 -10.59
C PRO A 30 -9.22 23.98 -11.53
N ALA A 31 -8.24 23.70 -12.38
CA ALA A 31 -8.27 22.63 -13.37
C ALA A 31 -6.96 21.86 -13.40
N VAL A 32 -7.05 20.58 -13.81
CA VAL A 32 -5.89 19.74 -14.11
C VAL A 32 -5.91 19.43 -15.60
N ALA A 33 -4.83 19.79 -16.29
CA ALA A 33 -4.63 19.42 -17.68
C ALA A 33 -3.79 18.17 -17.78
N CYS A 34 -4.26 17.18 -18.53
CA CYS A 34 -3.55 15.93 -18.79
C CYS A 34 -3.45 15.68 -20.30
N TRP A 35 -2.33 15.15 -20.77
CA TRP A 35 -2.10 14.83 -22.17
C TRP A 35 -1.19 13.62 -22.30
N ASP A 36 -1.51 12.71 -23.23
CA ASP A 36 -0.79 11.44 -23.45
C ASP A 36 -0.46 10.67 -22.16
N GLY A 37 -1.42 10.68 -21.24
CA GLY A 37 -1.33 9.98 -19.95
C GLY A 37 -0.45 10.64 -18.89
N ARG A 38 0.01 11.87 -19.12
CA ARG A 38 0.79 12.66 -18.16
C ARG A 38 0.03 13.90 -17.71
N VAL A 39 0.28 14.34 -16.48
CA VAL A 39 -0.16 15.67 -16.01
C VAL A 39 0.70 16.72 -16.72
N LEU A 40 0.06 17.72 -17.32
CA LEU A 40 0.75 18.86 -17.93
C LEU A 40 0.92 20.00 -16.94
N ALA A 41 -0.18 20.40 -16.29
CA ALA A 41 -0.20 21.52 -15.38
C ALA A 41 -1.50 21.51 -14.54
N VAL A 42 -1.42 22.20 -13.40
CA VAL A 42 -2.52 22.44 -12.46
C VAL A 42 -2.59 23.94 -12.21
N GLY A 43 -3.79 24.52 -12.25
CA GLY A 43 -3.97 25.95 -11.94
C GLY A 43 -5.37 26.46 -12.24
N PRO A 44 -5.62 27.77 -12.07
CA PRO A 44 -6.85 28.42 -12.48
C PRO A 44 -7.13 28.20 -13.97
N ARG A 45 -8.36 27.87 -14.33
CA ARG A 45 -8.72 27.47 -15.71
C ARG A 45 -8.50 28.60 -16.73
N ASP A 46 -8.73 29.84 -16.35
CA ASP A 46 -8.54 31.04 -17.18
C ASP A 46 -7.07 31.37 -17.45
N GLU A 47 -6.15 30.96 -16.58
CA GLU A 47 -4.70 31.02 -16.81
C GLU A 47 -4.21 29.78 -17.58
N LEU A 48 -4.72 28.60 -17.22
CA LEU A 48 -4.27 27.32 -17.74
C LEU A 48 -4.60 27.12 -19.22
N LEU A 49 -5.82 27.44 -19.66
CA LEU A 49 -6.25 27.22 -21.05
C LEU A 49 -5.44 28.06 -22.06
N PRO A 50 -5.26 29.38 -21.88
CA PRO A 50 -4.41 30.17 -22.78
C PRO A 50 -2.94 29.71 -22.76
N ALA A 51 -2.41 29.29 -21.61
CA ALA A 51 -1.03 28.79 -21.52
C ALA A 51 -0.83 27.50 -22.33
N LEU A 52 -1.82 26.59 -22.31
CA LEU A 52 -1.81 25.38 -23.12
C LEU A 52 -1.89 25.68 -24.62
N GLU A 53 -2.81 26.56 -25.02
CA GLU A 53 -2.95 26.97 -26.43
C GLU A 53 -1.68 27.66 -26.94
N GLY A 54 -1.10 28.57 -26.14
CA GLY A 54 0.17 29.23 -26.44
C GLY A 54 1.37 28.27 -26.50
N SER A 55 1.28 27.12 -25.85
CA SER A 55 2.27 26.03 -25.92
C SER A 55 1.99 25.05 -27.07
N GLY A 56 1.00 25.32 -27.92
CA GLY A 56 0.68 24.53 -29.10
C GLY A 56 -0.25 23.33 -28.85
N TYR A 57 -0.87 23.24 -27.67
CA TYR A 57 -1.84 22.17 -27.40
C TYR A 57 -3.23 22.52 -27.97
N PRO A 58 -3.81 21.67 -28.83
CA PRO A 58 -5.14 21.89 -29.40
C PRO A 58 -6.24 21.63 -28.35
N LEU A 59 -6.83 22.70 -27.80
CA LEU A 59 -7.78 22.63 -26.68
C LEU A 59 -9.04 21.80 -27.01
N GLU A 60 -9.43 21.72 -28.28
CA GLU A 60 -10.56 20.92 -28.77
C GLU A 60 -10.33 19.40 -28.66
N ARG A 61 -9.08 18.96 -28.53
CA ARG A 61 -8.73 17.54 -28.34
C ARG A 61 -8.78 17.09 -26.89
N PHE A 62 -8.90 18.01 -25.94
CA PHE A 62 -9.05 17.65 -24.53
C PHE A 62 -10.49 17.21 -24.25
N ALA A 63 -10.64 16.00 -23.72
CA ALA A 63 -11.88 15.61 -23.05
C ALA A 63 -12.07 16.49 -21.80
N ARG A 64 -13.29 16.94 -21.55
CA ARG A 64 -13.63 17.78 -20.39
C ARG A 64 -14.37 16.95 -19.35
N LEU A 65 -13.78 16.82 -18.17
CA LEU A 65 -14.39 16.19 -17.01
C LEU A 65 -14.74 17.26 -15.99
N ASP A 66 -16.03 17.51 -15.78
CA ASP A 66 -16.51 18.48 -14.79
C ASP A 66 -16.53 17.84 -13.41
N ALA A 67 -15.69 18.32 -12.47
CA ALA A 67 -15.64 17.82 -11.09
C ALA A 67 -16.93 18.09 -10.28
N ALA A 68 -17.87 18.89 -10.81
CA ALA A 68 -19.15 19.26 -10.20
C ALA A 68 -19.00 19.79 -8.76
N GLY A 69 -17.97 20.62 -8.54
CA GLY A 69 -17.63 21.15 -7.21
C GLY A 69 -16.95 20.15 -6.27
N GLY A 70 -16.64 18.94 -6.76
CA GLY A 70 -15.88 17.92 -6.05
C GLY A 70 -14.39 18.22 -5.95
N THR A 71 -13.72 17.50 -5.06
CA THR A 71 -12.27 17.56 -4.87
C THR A 71 -11.56 16.69 -5.88
N VAL A 72 -10.40 17.11 -6.38
CA VAL A 72 -9.50 16.27 -7.20
C VAL A 72 -8.20 16.02 -6.45
N THR A 73 -7.79 14.75 -6.37
CA THR A 73 -6.51 14.33 -5.77
C THR A 73 -5.75 13.42 -6.75
N PRO A 74 -4.46 13.13 -6.51
CA PRO A 74 -3.81 11.98 -7.12
C PRO A 74 -4.63 10.70 -6.90
N GLY A 75 -4.45 9.75 -7.81
CA GLY A 75 -4.79 8.35 -7.61
C GLY A 75 -4.22 7.83 -6.30
N LEU A 76 -5.01 7.09 -5.52
CA LEU A 76 -4.51 6.53 -4.27
C LEU A 76 -3.55 5.38 -4.57
N VAL A 77 -2.56 5.23 -3.70
CA VAL A 77 -1.54 4.19 -3.76
C VAL A 77 -1.62 3.36 -2.49
N ASP A 78 -1.85 2.06 -2.65
CA ASP A 78 -1.90 1.10 -1.55
C ASP A 78 -0.58 0.29 -1.51
N PRO A 79 0.38 0.66 -0.64
CA PRO A 79 1.74 0.15 -0.74
C PRO A 79 1.92 -1.20 -0.04
N HIS A 80 0.88 -1.79 0.53
CA HIS A 80 1.00 -3.04 1.27
C HIS A 80 -0.32 -3.82 1.25
N THR A 81 -0.37 -4.90 0.49
CA THR A 81 -1.52 -5.83 0.49
C THR A 81 -1.09 -7.28 0.32
N HIS A 82 -1.92 -8.20 0.81
CA HIS A 82 -1.87 -9.62 0.44
C HIS A 82 -3.07 -9.93 -0.47
N LEU A 83 -3.12 -9.27 -1.63
CA LEU A 83 -4.26 -9.28 -2.57
C LEU A 83 -4.76 -10.69 -2.94
N LEU A 84 -3.87 -11.68 -3.00
CA LEU A 84 -4.18 -13.00 -3.54
C LEU A 84 -4.17 -14.08 -2.45
N PHE A 85 -5.33 -14.65 -2.18
CA PHE A 85 -5.51 -15.77 -1.26
C PHE A 85 -6.71 -16.64 -1.63
N GLY A 86 -6.68 -17.89 -1.19
CA GLY A 86 -7.82 -18.81 -1.21
C GLY A 86 -8.61 -18.78 0.10
N GLY A 87 -9.91 -19.04 0.01
CA GLY A 87 -10.80 -19.15 1.16
C GLY A 87 -11.02 -17.82 1.89
N SER A 88 -11.41 -17.92 3.16
CA SER A 88 -11.73 -16.79 4.05
C SER A 88 -11.58 -17.22 5.52
N ARG A 89 -11.46 -16.25 6.44
CA ARG A 89 -11.19 -16.50 7.87
C ARG A 89 -12.25 -15.91 8.81
N GLU A 90 -13.49 -15.76 8.34
CA GLU A 90 -14.62 -15.24 9.10
C GLU A 90 -14.94 -16.07 10.36
N ALA A 91 -14.64 -17.37 10.36
CA ALA A 91 -14.79 -18.22 11.53
C ALA A 91 -13.90 -17.75 12.69
N GLU A 92 -12.72 -17.19 12.40
CA GLU A 92 -11.82 -16.67 13.43
C GLU A 92 -12.32 -15.38 14.04
N LEU A 93 -13.02 -14.55 13.28
CA LEU A 93 -13.66 -13.35 13.82
C LEU A 93 -14.62 -13.74 14.94
N VAL A 94 -15.42 -14.81 14.74
CA VAL A 94 -16.33 -15.33 15.75
C VAL A 94 -15.58 -15.85 16.99
N LEU A 95 -14.43 -16.51 16.80
CA LEU A 95 -13.61 -16.99 17.91
C LEU A 95 -12.98 -15.83 18.70
N ARG A 96 -12.38 -14.84 18.01
CA ARG A 96 -11.78 -13.65 18.64
C ARG A 96 -12.82 -12.87 19.45
N GLN A 97 -14.04 -12.71 18.92
CA GLN A 97 -15.15 -12.06 19.64
C GLN A 97 -15.56 -12.80 20.93
N ARG A 98 -15.28 -14.11 21.01
CA ARG A 98 -15.50 -14.91 22.22
C ARG A 98 -14.29 -14.91 23.17
N GLY A 99 -13.26 -14.11 22.86
CA GLY A 99 -12.04 -13.99 23.65
C GLY A 99 -10.99 -15.06 23.34
N ALA A 100 -11.11 -15.78 22.21
CA ALA A 100 -10.15 -16.82 21.87
C ALA A 100 -8.77 -16.22 21.60
N GLY A 101 -7.75 -16.78 22.25
CA GLY A 101 -6.35 -16.40 22.02
C GLY A 101 -5.81 -16.96 20.69
N TYR A 102 -4.64 -16.48 20.27
CA TYR A 102 -3.96 -16.95 19.05
C TYR A 102 -3.80 -18.48 19.00
N LEU A 103 -3.37 -19.10 20.10
CA LEU A 103 -3.16 -20.55 20.17
C LEU A 103 -4.46 -21.36 20.04
N GLU A 104 -5.58 -20.85 20.55
CA GLU A 104 -6.89 -21.51 20.45
C GLU A 104 -7.43 -21.43 19.02
N ILE A 105 -7.22 -20.29 18.34
CA ILE A 105 -7.56 -20.11 16.93
C ILE A 105 -6.73 -21.07 16.06
N LEU A 106 -5.42 -21.18 16.33
CA LEU A 106 -4.55 -22.11 15.62
C LEU A 106 -4.98 -23.57 15.85
N ALA A 107 -5.32 -23.93 17.09
CA ALA A 107 -5.79 -25.28 17.43
C ALA A 107 -7.13 -25.64 16.76
N ALA A 108 -7.98 -24.65 16.48
CA ALA A 108 -9.23 -24.81 15.73
C ALA A 108 -9.04 -24.92 14.21
N GLY A 109 -7.79 -25.02 13.73
CA GLY A 109 -7.47 -25.05 12.30
C GLY A 109 -7.52 -23.69 11.62
N GLY A 110 -7.54 -22.59 12.39
CA GLY A 110 -7.38 -21.24 11.89
C GLY A 110 -5.91 -20.84 11.74
N GLY A 111 -5.64 -19.55 11.73
CA GLY A 111 -4.32 -19.00 11.49
C GLY A 111 -3.99 -18.85 10.02
N ILE A 112 -2.79 -18.32 9.76
CA ILE A 112 -2.21 -18.20 8.41
C ILE A 112 -2.22 -19.54 7.65
N LEU A 113 -2.03 -20.65 8.36
CA LEU A 113 -1.95 -21.98 7.74
C LEU A 113 -3.25 -22.42 7.06
N SER A 114 -4.41 -21.95 7.54
CA SER A 114 -5.70 -22.21 6.89
C SER A 114 -5.77 -21.54 5.51
N THR A 115 -5.29 -20.30 5.41
CA THR A 115 -5.16 -19.59 4.12
C THR A 115 -4.11 -20.23 3.24
N VAL A 116 -2.99 -20.72 3.79
CA VAL A 116 -1.97 -21.42 3.01
C VAL A 116 -2.54 -22.67 2.35
N GLU A 117 -3.27 -23.50 3.11
CA GLU A 117 -3.91 -24.70 2.57
C GLU A 117 -4.92 -24.36 1.45
N ALA A 118 -5.81 -23.39 1.71
CA ALA A 118 -6.79 -22.95 0.72
C ALA A 118 -6.14 -22.35 -0.54
N THR A 119 -5.05 -21.61 -0.39
CA THR A 119 -4.33 -20.96 -1.49
C THR A 119 -3.52 -21.95 -2.31
N ARG A 120 -2.89 -22.95 -1.67
CA ARG A 120 -2.26 -24.08 -2.36
C ARG A 120 -3.28 -24.86 -3.21
N GLY A 121 -4.49 -25.08 -2.68
CA GLY A 121 -5.58 -25.77 -3.37
C GLY A 121 -6.29 -24.96 -4.48
N ALA A 122 -6.15 -23.63 -4.49
CA ALA A 122 -6.80 -22.78 -5.49
C ALA A 122 -6.15 -22.90 -6.88
N SER A 123 -6.95 -22.83 -7.95
CA SER A 123 -6.43 -22.74 -9.31
C SER A 123 -5.95 -21.31 -9.63
N LYS A 124 -5.15 -21.17 -10.70
CA LYS A 124 -4.72 -19.86 -11.21
C LYS A 124 -5.95 -19.00 -11.57
N GLU A 125 -6.95 -19.61 -12.20
CA GLU A 125 -8.19 -18.95 -12.63
C GLU A 125 -9.01 -18.43 -11.45
N ALA A 126 -9.12 -19.22 -10.37
CA ALA A 126 -9.81 -18.79 -9.16
C ALA A 126 -9.11 -17.60 -8.49
N LEU A 127 -7.77 -17.61 -8.46
CA LEU A 127 -6.97 -16.50 -7.93
C LEU A 127 -7.09 -15.24 -8.82
N LEU A 128 -7.15 -15.39 -10.14
CA LEU A 128 -7.41 -14.28 -11.07
C LEU A 128 -8.81 -13.68 -10.84
N GLU A 129 -9.84 -14.50 -10.73
CA GLU A 129 -11.20 -14.02 -10.45
C GLU A 129 -11.28 -13.29 -9.10
N HIS A 130 -10.65 -13.85 -8.07
CA HIS A 130 -10.52 -13.23 -6.76
C HIS A 130 -9.82 -11.85 -6.86
N GLY A 131 -8.66 -11.80 -7.50
CA GLY A 131 -7.89 -10.57 -7.67
C GLY A 131 -8.65 -9.50 -8.46
N ARG A 132 -9.30 -9.88 -9.58
CA ARG A 132 -10.14 -8.95 -10.37
C ARG A 132 -11.25 -8.33 -9.53
N ARG A 133 -11.94 -9.14 -8.73
CA ARG A 133 -13.02 -8.66 -7.86
C ARG A 133 -12.49 -7.60 -6.90
N TRP A 134 -11.42 -7.90 -6.17
CA TRP A 134 -10.90 -6.98 -5.15
C TRP A 134 -10.18 -5.77 -5.72
N LEU A 135 -9.50 -5.90 -6.85
CA LEU A 135 -9.00 -4.74 -7.60
C LEU A 135 -10.14 -3.83 -8.07
N GLY A 136 -11.27 -4.39 -8.50
CA GLY A 136 -12.48 -3.62 -8.80
C GLY A 136 -13.02 -2.86 -7.59
N GLU A 137 -13.04 -3.50 -6.41
CA GLU A 137 -13.43 -2.87 -5.15
C GLU A 137 -12.47 -1.73 -4.77
N MET A 138 -11.16 -1.99 -4.78
CA MET A 138 -10.10 -1.01 -4.53
C MET A 138 -10.19 0.19 -5.49
N LEU A 139 -10.42 -0.06 -6.79
CA LEU A 139 -10.63 0.98 -7.80
C LEU A 139 -11.84 1.84 -7.45
N SER A 140 -12.93 1.24 -6.99
CA SER A 140 -14.14 1.97 -6.59
C SER A 140 -13.93 2.87 -5.36
N HIS A 141 -12.85 2.64 -4.59
CA HIS A 141 -12.36 3.46 -3.48
C HIS A 141 -11.22 4.41 -3.86
N GLY A 142 -10.82 4.45 -5.15
CA GLY A 142 -9.86 5.41 -5.68
C GLY A 142 -8.42 4.90 -5.79
N THR A 143 -8.15 3.63 -5.48
CA THR A 143 -6.83 3.04 -5.64
C THR A 143 -6.49 2.87 -7.11
N THR A 144 -5.33 3.39 -7.52
CA THR A 144 -4.80 3.31 -8.89
C THR A 144 -3.50 2.52 -9.01
N THR A 145 -2.81 2.32 -7.88
CA THR A 145 -1.58 1.54 -7.79
C THR A 145 -1.60 0.74 -6.50
N VAL A 146 -1.24 -0.53 -6.58
CA VAL A 146 -1.25 -1.45 -5.43
C VAL A 146 -0.02 -2.34 -5.46
N GLU A 147 0.54 -2.58 -4.29
CA GLU A 147 1.49 -3.67 -4.09
C GLU A 147 0.76 -4.94 -3.69
N ALA A 148 1.16 -6.08 -4.25
CA ALA A 148 0.54 -7.38 -4.03
C ALA A 148 1.59 -8.41 -3.62
N LYS A 149 1.56 -8.79 -2.34
CA LYS A 149 2.46 -9.79 -1.77
C LYS A 149 1.98 -11.21 -2.07
N SER A 150 2.93 -12.10 -2.29
CA SER A 150 2.71 -13.54 -2.18
C SER A 150 2.67 -13.95 -0.69
N GLY A 151 3.21 -15.12 -0.31
CA GLY A 151 3.35 -15.51 1.09
C GLY A 151 2.21 -16.34 1.68
N TYR A 152 1.21 -16.69 0.87
CA TYR A 152 0.23 -17.75 1.21
C TYR A 152 0.49 -19.06 0.45
N GLY A 153 1.65 -19.20 -0.20
CA GLY A 153 2.11 -20.46 -0.75
C GLY A 153 3.06 -21.20 0.18
N LEU A 154 4.07 -20.49 0.69
CA LEU A 154 5.17 -21.04 1.51
C LEU A 154 5.98 -22.17 0.84
N ASP A 155 5.67 -22.50 -0.41
CA ASP A 155 6.38 -23.40 -1.31
C ASP A 155 6.63 -22.70 -2.65
N LEU A 156 7.71 -23.07 -3.35
CA LEU A 156 8.08 -22.40 -4.59
C LEU A 156 6.97 -22.43 -5.65
N PRO A 157 6.30 -23.56 -5.96
CA PRO A 157 5.27 -23.58 -7.01
C PRO A 157 4.11 -22.60 -6.76
N THR A 158 3.64 -22.50 -5.51
CA THR A 158 2.52 -21.63 -5.17
C THR A 158 2.95 -20.18 -5.11
N GLU A 159 4.14 -19.87 -4.57
CA GLU A 159 4.69 -18.51 -4.57
C GLU A 159 4.86 -17.97 -5.99
N LEU A 160 5.43 -18.76 -6.92
CA LEU A 160 5.53 -18.38 -8.34
C LEU A 160 4.15 -18.18 -8.98
N ARG A 161 3.16 -19.02 -8.64
CA ARG A 161 1.79 -18.87 -9.15
C ARG A 161 1.16 -17.56 -8.68
N LEU A 162 1.32 -17.18 -7.41
CA LEU A 162 0.80 -15.92 -6.87
C LEU A 162 1.45 -14.72 -7.56
N LEU A 163 2.77 -14.73 -7.73
CA LEU A 163 3.49 -13.65 -8.42
C LEU A 163 3.09 -13.52 -9.90
N GLU A 164 2.88 -14.65 -10.59
CA GLU A 164 2.39 -14.65 -11.98
C GLU A 164 0.97 -14.12 -12.09
N VAL A 165 0.08 -14.48 -11.15
CA VAL A 165 -1.29 -13.95 -11.11
C VAL A 165 -1.29 -12.45 -10.84
N ALA A 166 -0.50 -11.98 -9.86
CA ALA A 166 -0.38 -10.56 -9.55
C ALA A 166 0.14 -9.76 -10.76
N HIS A 167 1.17 -10.28 -11.44
CA HIS A 167 1.68 -9.67 -12.66
C HIS A 167 0.63 -9.62 -13.78
N GLN A 168 -0.07 -10.74 -14.04
CA GLN A 168 -1.12 -10.79 -15.06
C GLN A 168 -2.26 -9.79 -14.78
N LEU A 169 -2.67 -9.64 -13.53
CA LEU A 169 -3.70 -8.67 -13.13
C LEU A 169 -3.28 -7.22 -13.44
N GLY A 170 -1.99 -6.89 -13.26
CA GLY A 170 -1.43 -5.59 -13.63
C GLY A 170 -1.40 -5.32 -15.13
N GLU A 171 -1.29 -6.36 -15.96
CA GLU A 171 -1.29 -6.24 -17.44
C GLU A 171 -2.70 -6.10 -18.03
N GLU A 172 -3.71 -6.74 -17.44
CA GLU A 172 -5.08 -6.73 -18.00
C GLU A 172 -5.98 -5.62 -17.42
N GLY A 173 -5.68 -5.14 -16.21
CA GLY A 173 -6.48 -4.15 -15.48
C GLY A 173 -5.98 -2.71 -15.61
N PRO A 174 -6.76 -1.73 -15.15
CA PRO A 174 -6.31 -0.34 -15.11
C PRO A 174 -5.37 -0.04 -13.92
N ILE A 175 -5.45 -0.81 -12.83
CA ILE A 175 -4.60 -0.63 -11.65
C ILE A 175 -3.20 -1.17 -11.93
N ASP A 176 -2.16 -0.41 -11.58
CA ASP A 176 -0.79 -0.94 -11.58
C ASP A 176 -0.62 -1.87 -10.37
N VAL A 177 -0.31 -3.14 -10.62
CA VAL A 177 -0.08 -4.16 -9.59
C VAL A 177 1.41 -4.48 -9.51
N LEU A 178 2.01 -4.27 -8.35
CA LEU A 178 3.44 -4.51 -8.11
C LEU A 178 3.65 -5.77 -7.27
N PRO A 179 4.16 -6.86 -7.86
CA PRO A 179 4.36 -8.10 -7.11
C PRO A 179 5.54 -8.02 -6.13
N THR A 180 5.31 -8.46 -4.90
CA THR A 180 6.33 -8.65 -3.87
C THR A 180 6.40 -10.12 -3.48
N TRP A 181 7.60 -10.69 -3.46
CA TRP A 181 7.77 -12.01 -2.88
C TRP A 181 7.82 -11.93 -1.36
N LEU A 182 6.99 -12.75 -0.70
CA LEU A 182 6.95 -12.91 0.75
C LEU A 182 6.94 -14.40 1.13
N GLY A 183 7.83 -15.21 0.55
CA GLY A 183 7.96 -16.62 0.94
C GLY A 183 8.33 -16.78 2.44
N ALA A 184 8.98 -15.78 3.02
CA ALA A 184 9.27 -15.68 4.45
C ALA A 184 8.12 -15.06 5.26
N HIS A 185 6.87 -15.46 5.00
CA HIS A 185 5.70 -15.01 5.77
C HIS A 185 5.52 -15.83 7.05
N ALA A 186 5.74 -17.14 6.96
CA ALA A 186 5.67 -18.07 8.08
C ALA A 186 6.45 -19.34 7.74
N VAL A 187 6.85 -20.10 8.76
CA VAL A 187 7.42 -21.44 8.55
C VAL A 187 6.28 -22.45 8.32
N PRO A 188 6.24 -23.18 7.21
CA PRO A 188 5.15 -24.14 6.94
C PRO A 188 5.31 -25.43 7.78
N PRO A 189 4.23 -26.21 7.99
CA PRO A 189 4.21 -27.37 8.89
C PRO A 189 5.26 -28.45 8.57
N GLU A 190 5.50 -28.68 7.27
CA GLU A 190 6.48 -29.64 6.77
C GLU A 190 7.93 -29.30 7.18
N PHE A 191 8.21 -28.05 7.57
CA PHE A 191 9.49 -27.63 8.15
C PHE A 191 9.42 -27.53 9.67
N ARG A 192 8.36 -26.95 10.26
CA ARG A 192 8.24 -26.75 11.73
C ARG A 192 8.40 -28.04 12.54
N THR A 193 7.99 -29.17 11.98
CA THR A 193 8.06 -30.48 12.64
C THR A 193 9.46 -31.10 12.66
N ARG A 194 10.44 -30.50 11.98
CA ARG A 194 11.82 -30.97 11.91
C ARG A 194 12.69 -30.32 12.99
N PRO A 195 13.73 -31.01 13.49
CA PRO A 195 14.83 -30.35 14.21
C PRO A 195 15.42 -29.23 13.34
N ASP A 196 15.67 -28.06 13.93
CA ASP A 196 16.14 -26.85 13.23
C ASP A 196 15.26 -26.46 12.02
N GLY A 197 13.95 -26.75 12.12
CA GLY A 197 12.99 -26.59 11.03
C GLY A 197 12.96 -25.20 10.40
N THR A 198 13.00 -24.15 11.22
CA THR A 198 13.07 -22.77 10.75
C THR A 198 14.34 -22.50 9.94
N GLU A 199 15.51 -22.93 10.42
CA GLU A 199 16.78 -22.76 9.67
C GLU A 199 16.80 -23.57 8.39
N ALA A 200 16.24 -24.79 8.39
CA ALA A 200 16.07 -25.57 7.18
C ALA A 200 15.15 -24.85 6.17
N TYR A 201 14.11 -24.15 6.65
CA TYR A 201 13.25 -23.34 5.79
C TYR A 201 13.97 -22.11 5.27
N VAL A 202 14.73 -21.38 6.11
CA VAL A 202 15.58 -20.26 5.67
C VAL A 202 16.53 -20.70 4.57
N ARG A 203 17.16 -21.88 4.70
CA ARG A 203 18.01 -22.45 3.65
C ARG A 203 17.22 -22.70 2.36
N TYR A 204 16.02 -23.29 2.44
CA TYR A 204 15.15 -23.48 1.28
C TYR A 204 14.75 -22.16 0.60
N LEU A 205 14.49 -21.11 1.38
CA LEU A 205 14.22 -19.77 0.86
C LEU A 205 15.41 -19.22 0.06
N LEU A 206 16.62 -19.36 0.61
CA LEU A 206 17.88 -18.87 0.01
C LEU A 206 18.32 -19.68 -1.22
N GLU A 207 18.25 -21.00 -1.13
CA GLU A 207 18.83 -21.91 -2.13
C GLU A 207 17.86 -22.26 -3.27
N GLU A 208 16.55 -22.18 -3.02
CA GLU A 208 15.53 -22.60 -3.99
C GLU A 208 14.52 -21.50 -4.32
N GLN A 209 13.86 -20.90 -3.31
CA GLN A 209 12.79 -19.96 -3.61
C GLN A 209 13.27 -18.67 -4.27
N LEU A 210 14.21 -17.97 -3.64
CA LEU A 210 14.73 -16.70 -4.15
C LEU A 210 15.33 -16.84 -5.56
N PRO A 211 16.17 -17.86 -5.87
CA PRO A 211 16.62 -18.10 -7.24
C PRO A 211 15.47 -18.35 -8.23
N GLY A 212 14.45 -19.12 -7.83
CA GLY A 212 13.28 -19.38 -8.67
C GLY A 212 12.46 -18.12 -8.96
N VAL A 213 12.24 -17.28 -7.94
CA VAL A 213 11.52 -16.00 -8.04
C VAL A 213 12.28 -15.01 -8.93
N ALA A 214 13.60 -14.89 -8.73
CA ALA A 214 14.46 -14.06 -9.55
C ALA A 214 14.45 -14.52 -11.02
N ALA A 215 14.50 -15.84 -11.26
CA ALA A 215 14.42 -16.41 -12.60
C ALA A 215 13.06 -16.18 -13.29
N GLN A 216 11.97 -16.11 -12.51
CA GLN A 216 10.64 -15.79 -13.04
C GLN A 216 10.52 -14.32 -13.47
N GLY A 217 11.23 -13.41 -12.81
CA GLY A 217 11.31 -12.00 -13.19
C GLY A 217 10.02 -11.21 -13.00
N ARG A 218 9.11 -11.66 -12.13
CA ARG A 218 7.83 -10.98 -11.86
C ARG A 218 7.84 -10.11 -10.60
N ALA A 219 8.54 -10.55 -9.55
CA ALA A 219 8.64 -9.80 -8.31
C ALA A 219 9.57 -8.59 -8.47
N ARG A 220 9.16 -7.44 -7.94
CA ARG A 220 10.00 -6.24 -7.82
C ARG A 220 10.67 -6.16 -6.45
N PHE A 221 9.99 -6.67 -5.43
CA PHE A 221 10.39 -6.56 -4.04
C PHE A 221 10.51 -7.94 -3.39
N ALA A 222 11.26 -8.00 -2.30
CA ALA A 222 11.26 -9.12 -1.37
C ALA A 222 10.96 -8.60 0.04
N ASP A 223 10.15 -9.36 0.76
CA ASP A 223 9.67 -9.03 2.10
C ASP A 223 9.86 -10.22 3.04
N VAL A 224 9.93 -9.94 4.35
CA VAL A 224 10.08 -10.93 5.42
C VAL A 224 9.23 -10.49 6.61
N PHE A 225 8.56 -11.46 7.23
CA PHE A 225 7.94 -11.25 8.53
C PHE A 225 8.95 -11.38 9.68
N CYS A 226 9.61 -10.28 10.02
CA CYS A 226 10.63 -10.21 11.06
C CYS A 226 9.96 -10.02 12.44
N GLU A 227 9.57 -11.15 13.04
CA GLU A 227 8.82 -11.19 14.31
C GLU A 227 9.27 -12.36 15.18
N GLY A 228 9.19 -12.17 16.50
CA GLY A 228 9.45 -13.19 17.50
C GLY A 228 8.60 -14.44 17.26
N GLY A 229 9.27 -15.58 17.08
CA GLY A 229 8.60 -16.86 16.78
C GLY A 229 8.30 -17.11 15.30
N VAL A 230 8.68 -16.19 14.40
CA VAL A 230 8.59 -16.36 12.95
C VAL A 230 9.99 -16.38 12.32
N PHE A 231 10.60 -15.21 12.09
CA PHE A 231 11.98 -15.06 11.62
C PHE A 231 12.71 -14.02 12.46
N THR A 232 13.93 -14.35 12.91
CA THR A 232 14.77 -13.42 13.67
C THR A 232 15.37 -12.32 12.77
N PRO A 233 15.90 -11.23 13.32
CA PRO A 233 16.65 -10.24 12.54
C PRO A 233 17.80 -10.84 11.73
N ASP A 234 18.54 -11.80 12.29
CA ASP A 234 19.65 -12.44 11.58
C ASP A 234 19.18 -13.31 10.40
N GLN A 235 18.06 -14.02 10.56
CA GLN A 235 17.45 -14.79 9.47
C GLN A 235 16.92 -13.85 8.38
N SER A 236 16.19 -12.81 8.77
CA SER A 236 15.64 -11.79 7.88
C SER A 236 16.74 -11.07 7.11
N ARG A 237 17.84 -10.71 7.77
CA ARG A 237 19.04 -10.12 7.15
C ARG A 237 19.59 -11.01 6.04
N ARG A 238 19.77 -12.30 6.30
CA ARG A 238 20.31 -13.25 5.31
C ARG A 238 19.39 -13.35 4.10
N ILE A 239 18.08 -13.47 4.32
CA ILE A 239 17.06 -13.58 3.26
C ILE A 239 17.06 -12.32 2.40
N LEU A 240 16.93 -11.14 3.00
CA LEU A 240 16.81 -9.89 2.27
C LEU A 240 18.11 -9.43 1.61
N SER A 241 19.27 -9.75 2.20
CA SER A 241 20.56 -9.48 1.56
C SER A 241 20.73 -10.32 0.29
N GLU A 242 20.32 -11.60 0.32
CA GLU A 242 20.35 -12.45 -0.86
C GLU A 242 19.31 -12.01 -1.91
N ALA A 243 18.12 -11.63 -1.48
CA ALA A 243 17.11 -11.08 -2.37
C ALA A 243 17.60 -9.80 -3.08
N ALA A 244 18.24 -8.89 -2.35
CA ALA A 244 18.88 -7.69 -2.90
C ALA A 244 19.98 -8.03 -3.89
N ARG A 245 20.82 -9.04 -3.62
CA ARG A 245 21.85 -9.54 -4.54
C ARG A 245 21.24 -10.06 -5.85
N LEU A 246 20.01 -10.57 -5.80
CA LEU A 246 19.24 -11.04 -6.96
C LEU A 246 18.39 -9.94 -7.62
N GLY A 247 18.48 -8.68 -7.16
CA GLY A 247 17.80 -7.53 -7.75
C GLY A 247 16.40 -7.24 -7.20
N LEU A 248 15.98 -7.93 -6.14
CA LEU A 248 14.70 -7.67 -5.46
C LEU A 248 14.91 -6.63 -4.36
N GLN A 249 14.16 -5.53 -4.42
CA GLN A 249 14.29 -4.45 -3.43
C GLN A 249 13.72 -4.86 -2.05
N PRO A 250 14.49 -4.73 -0.95
CA PRO A 250 14.03 -5.13 0.38
C PRO A 250 12.89 -4.29 0.93
N ARG A 251 11.97 -4.97 1.61
CA ARG A 251 10.90 -4.45 2.48
C ARG A 251 10.77 -5.37 3.70
N LEU A 252 10.17 -4.89 4.79
CA LEU A 252 10.00 -5.68 6.01
C LEU A 252 8.64 -5.46 6.64
N HIS A 253 7.95 -6.53 7.04
CA HIS A 253 7.03 -6.46 8.17
C HIS A 253 7.87 -6.43 9.45
N ALA A 254 7.76 -5.33 10.19
CA ALA A 254 8.64 -5.01 11.30
C ALA A 254 7.83 -4.65 12.54
N ASP A 255 8.17 -5.29 13.64
CA ASP A 255 7.74 -4.93 14.99
C ASP A 255 6.20 -4.78 15.11
N GLU A 256 5.46 -5.76 14.59
CA GLU A 256 4.00 -5.77 14.61
C GLU A 256 3.48 -6.08 16.02
N LEU A 257 4.00 -7.13 16.66
CA LEU A 257 3.51 -7.66 17.92
C LEU A 257 4.44 -7.33 19.08
N ALA A 258 5.74 -7.27 18.81
CA ALA A 258 6.79 -6.99 19.79
C ALA A 258 7.96 -6.24 19.15
N PRO A 259 8.82 -5.57 19.96
CA PRO A 259 10.07 -5.00 19.46
C PRO A 259 11.02 -6.13 19.06
N SER A 260 11.01 -6.47 17.78
CA SER A 260 11.72 -7.62 17.20
C SER A 260 13.00 -7.23 16.48
N GLY A 261 13.30 -5.93 16.36
CA GLY A 261 14.49 -5.39 15.70
C GLY A 261 14.29 -5.20 14.19
N GLY A 262 13.04 -5.20 13.72
CA GLY A 262 12.71 -5.11 12.30
C GLY A 262 12.96 -3.70 11.75
N ALA A 263 12.60 -2.66 12.50
CA ALA A 263 12.83 -1.27 12.09
C ALA A 263 14.32 -0.95 11.93
N GLU A 264 15.15 -1.37 12.89
CA GLU A 264 16.61 -1.22 12.85
C GLU A 264 17.19 -1.93 11.62
N LEU A 265 16.76 -3.17 11.37
CA LEU A 265 17.20 -3.96 10.22
C LEU A 265 16.80 -3.33 8.89
N ALA A 266 15.58 -2.78 8.80
CA ALA A 266 15.12 -2.11 7.58
C ALA A 266 16.01 -0.91 7.23
N VAL A 267 16.43 -0.13 8.22
CA VAL A 267 17.37 0.98 8.04
C VAL A 267 18.74 0.47 7.61
N GLU A 268 19.26 -0.56 8.28
CA GLU A 268 20.59 -1.11 7.95
C GLU A 268 20.67 -1.64 6.51
N LEU A 269 19.61 -2.27 6.03
CA LEU A 269 19.54 -2.81 4.66
C LEU A 269 19.20 -1.75 3.60
N GLY A 270 18.86 -0.52 4.01
CA GLY A 270 18.34 0.49 3.09
C GLY A 270 17.04 0.04 2.41
N ALA A 271 16.16 -0.64 3.16
CA ALA A 271 14.87 -1.09 2.67
C ALA A 271 14.00 0.10 2.22
N LEU A 272 13.09 -0.13 1.29
CA LEU A 272 12.15 0.92 0.88
C LEU A 272 11.16 1.27 1.99
N SER A 273 10.75 0.27 2.76
CA SER A 273 9.81 0.44 3.86
C SER A 273 10.03 -0.53 5.00
N ALA A 274 9.57 -0.08 6.18
CA ALA A 274 9.29 -0.90 7.35
C ALA A 274 7.78 -0.78 7.63
N ASP A 275 7.10 -1.91 7.62
CA ASP A 275 5.65 -2.03 7.63
C ASP A 275 5.14 -2.51 9.01
N HIS A 276 3.89 -2.21 9.35
CA HIS A 276 3.28 -2.31 10.69
C HIS A 276 3.78 -1.28 11.69
N LEU A 277 4.91 -1.55 12.33
CA LEU A 277 5.48 -0.72 13.41
C LEU A 277 4.47 -0.40 14.52
N ALA A 278 3.67 -1.39 14.93
CA ALA A 278 2.72 -1.23 16.04
C ALA A 278 3.42 -1.30 17.41
N ALA A 279 4.55 -2.00 17.51
CA ALA A 279 5.36 -2.13 18.72
C ALA A 279 6.88 -1.94 18.49
N PRO A 280 7.34 -0.91 17.75
CA PRO A 280 8.76 -0.69 17.51
C PRO A 280 9.47 -0.35 18.82
N SER A 281 10.74 -0.74 18.92
CA SER A 281 11.63 -0.29 19.99
C SER A 281 11.86 1.23 19.89
N ALA A 282 12.36 1.82 20.98
CA ALA A 282 12.79 3.21 20.95
C ALA A 282 13.97 3.38 19.98
N GLU A 283 14.86 2.41 19.94
CA GLU A 283 16.04 2.33 19.07
C GLU A 283 15.63 2.25 17.60
N GLY A 284 14.63 1.43 17.25
CA GLY A 284 14.08 1.32 15.91
C GLY A 284 13.40 2.60 15.42
N SER A 285 12.65 3.25 16.30
CA SER A 285 12.05 4.56 16.00
C SER A 285 13.13 5.63 15.76
N GLU A 286 14.22 5.61 16.54
CA GLU A 286 15.34 6.53 16.38
C GLU A 286 16.15 6.24 15.11
N ALA A 287 16.35 4.96 14.77
CA ALA A 287 17.02 4.55 13.53
C ALA A 287 16.28 5.10 12.29
N LEU A 288 14.94 4.97 12.26
CA LEU A 288 14.11 5.53 11.19
C LEU A 288 14.23 7.05 11.10
N ALA A 289 14.22 7.74 12.24
CA ALA A 289 14.37 9.20 12.31
C ALA A 289 15.75 9.67 11.83
N HIS A 290 16.80 8.96 12.21
CA HIS A 290 18.16 9.24 11.77
C HIS A 290 18.31 9.04 10.26
N ALA A 291 17.84 7.92 9.73
CA ALA A 291 17.85 7.63 8.29
C ALA A 291 17.12 8.70 7.47
N ALA A 292 15.97 9.17 7.96
CA ALA A 292 15.23 10.26 7.34
C ALA A 292 15.99 11.59 7.36
N SER A 293 16.65 11.92 8.48
CA SER A 293 17.45 13.14 8.63
C SER A 293 18.70 13.14 7.75
N ASP A 294 19.27 11.97 7.51
CA ASP A 294 20.47 11.76 6.69
C ASP A 294 20.17 11.69 5.17
N GLY A 295 18.89 11.78 4.78
CA GLY A 295 18.48 11.80 3.37
C GLY A 295 18.31 10.42 2.73
N HIS A 296 18.32 9.35 3.53
CA HIS A 296 18.08 7.97 3.10
C HIS A 296 16.87 7.38 3.86
N PRO A 297 15.68 7.98 3.75
CA PRO A 297 14.54 7.55 4.54
C PRO A 297 14.09 6.14 4.16
N VAL A 298 13.83 5.32 5.18
CA VAL A 298 12.94 4.17 5.08
C VAL A 298 11.52 4.67 5.36
N VAL A 299 10.56 4.36 4.48
CA VAL A 299 9.18 4.78 4.70
C VAL A 299 8.53 3.88 5.75
N ALA A 300 7.96 4.48 6.79
CA ALA A 300 7.19 3.75 7.80
C ALA A 300 5.75 3.56 7.30
N VAL A 301 5.41 2.35 6.85
CA VAL A 301 4.06 2.01 6.37
C VAL A 301 3.23 1.52 7.55
N LEU A 302 2.32 2.36 8.02
CA LEU A 302 1.50 2.07 9.19
C LEU A 302 0.19 1.42 8.77
N LEU A 303 -0.23 0.39 9.52
CA LEU A 303 -1.35 -0.50 9.18
C LEU A 303 -2.45 -0.43 10.25
N PRO A 304 -3.13 0.73 10.43
CA PRO A 304 -4.04 0.92 11.55
C PRO A 304 -5.31 0.08 11.45
N ALA A 305 -5.72 -0.33 10.24
CA ALA A 305 -6.86 -1.22 10.03
C ALA A 305 -6.60 -2.62 10.62
N THR A 306 -5.35 -3.10 10.53
CA THR A 306 -4.90 -4.37 11.14
C THR A 306 -5.04 -4.34 12.65
N THR A 307 -4.43 -3.35 13.31
CA THR A 307 -4.54 -3.17 14.77
C THR A 307 -6.01 -3.04 15.21
N TRP A 308 -6.80 -2.27 14.47
CA TRP A 308 -8.22 -2.07 14.75
C TRP A 308 -9.04 -3.37 14.62
N PHE A 309 -8.86 -4.11 13.53
CA PHE A 309 -9.60 -5.35 13.28
C PHE A 309 -9.18 -6.49 14.22
N LEU A 310 -7.94 -6.47 14.70
CA LEU A 310 -7.44 -7.36 15.75
C LEU A 310 -7.94 -7.00 17.16
N MET A 311 -8.65 -5.87 17.32
CA MET A 311 -9.11 -5.36 18.61
C MET A 311 -7.95 -5.14 19.60
N HIS A 312 -6.82 -4.67 19.07
CA HIS A 312 -5.67 -4.28 19.88
C HIS A 312 -5.75 -2.80 20.27
N ASP A 313 -5.35 -2.49 21.51
CA ASP A 313 -5.37 -1.13 22.04
C ASP A 313 -4.10 -0.33 21.70
N HIS A 314 -3.04 -1.02 21.26
CA HIS A 314 -1.73 -0.44 21.00
C HIS A 314 -1.51 -0.25 19.50
N TYR A 315 -1.45 1.00 19.08
CA TYR A 315 -1.20 1.41 17.70
C TYR A 315 0.21 1.97 17.54
N ALA A 316 0.69 1.97 16.30
CA ALA A 316 1.97 2.55 15.92
C ALA A 316 2.16 3.98 16.44
N PRO A 317 3.39 4.40 16.83
CA PRO A 317 3.67 5.72 17.38
C PRO A 317 3.74 6.80 16.28
N ALA A 318 2.70 6.90 15.46
CA ALA A 318 2.67 7.73 14.26
C ALA A 318 3.02 9.20 14.54
N ARG A 319 2.50 9.78 15.62
CA ARG A 319 2.83 11.17 15.96
C ARG A 319 4.31 11.37 16.25
N THR A 320 4.91 10.48 17.03
CA THR A 320 6.34 10.51 17.32
C THR A 320 7.15 10.44 16.02
N LEU A 321 6.80 9.52 15.11
CA LEU A 321 7.51 9.35 13.84
C LEU A 321 7.39 10.61 12.96
N VAL A 322 6.20 11.19 12.83
CA VAL A 322 6.00 12.42 12.05
C VAL A 322 6.73 13.61 12.68
N ASP A 323 6.68 13.78 14.01
CA ASP A 323 7.38 14.86 14.72
C ASP A 323 8.90 14.75 14.57
N ARG A 324 9.42 13.54 14.32
CA ARG A 324 10.82 13.23 14.03
C ARG A 324 11.18 13.34 12.54
N GLY A 325 10.22 13.65 11.67
CA GLY A 325 10.44 13.80 10.23
C GLY A 325 10.52 12.48 9.45
N VAL A 326 10.13 11.35 10.05
CA VAL A 326 10.03 10.06 9.36
C VAL A 326 8.85 10.12 8.37
N PRO A 327 9.04 9.77 7.09
CA PRO A 327 7.93 9.70 6.15
C PRO A 327 7.02 8.52 6.51
N ILE A 328 5.74 8.82 6.70
CA ILE A 328 4.71 7.84 7.01
C ILE A 328 3.86 7.56 5.78
N ALA A 329 3.64 6.28 5.47
CA ALA A 329 2.62 5.83 4.52
C ALA A 329 1.51 5.06 5.26
N LEU A 330 0.36 4.94 4.62
CA LEU A 330 -0.79 4.15 5.09
C LEU A 330 -1.16 3.14 4.02
N ALA A 331 -1.52 1.94 4.45
CA ALA A 331 -1.99 0.88 3.55
C ALA A 331 -3.19 0.15 4.15
N THR A 332 -3.91 -0.58 3.30
CA THR A 332 -5.03 -1.41 3.76
C THR A 332 -4.55 -2.63 4.53
N ASP A 333 -3.36 -3.14 4.21
CA ASP A 333 -2.97 -4.50 4.57
C ASP A 333 -4.06 -5.50 4.16
N PHE A 334 -4.66 -5.32 2.97
CA PHE A 334 -5.78 -6.16 2.57
C PHE A 334 -5.37 -7.64 2.57
N ASN A 335 -5.91 -8.39 3.54
CA ASN A 335 -5.59 -9.80 3.77
C ASN A 335 -6.77 -10.50 4.49
N PRO A 336 -6.88 -11.83 4.40
CA PRO A 336 -8.05 -12.54 4.92
C PRO A 336 -8.13 -12.58 6.45
N GLY A 337 -7.03 -12.38 7.17
CA GLY A 337 -6.90 -12.74 8.57
C GLY A 337 -6.90 -11.58 9.55
N THR A 338 -6.20 -10.50 9.23
CA THR A 338 -5.91 -9.40 10.14
C THR A 338 -6.43 -8.06 9.64
N SER A 339 -6.62 -7.86 8.33
CA SER A 339 -7.25 -6.64 7.79
C SER A 339 -8.05 -6.91 6.51
N PRO A 340 -9.29 -7.45 6.60
CA PRO A 340 -10.12 -7.75 5.44
C PRO A 340 -10.86 -6.50 4.92
N THR A 341 -10.14 -5.41 4.66
CA THR A 341 -10.66 -4.17 4.04
C THR A 341 -9.88 -3.82 2.78
N ALA A 342 -10.58 -3.43 1.72
CA ALA A 342 -9.98 -2.96 0.46
C ALA A 342 -10.06 -1.43 0.30
N SER A 343 -10.41 -0.69 1.37
CA SER A 343 -10.74 0.74 1.31
C SER A 343 -9.69 1.59 2.01
N LEU A 344 -8.83 2.27 1.23
CA LEU A 344 -7.93 3.29 1.76
C LEU A 344 -8.67 4.47 2.42
N PRO A 345 -9.84 4.96 1.94
CA PRO A 345 -10.62 5.96 2.68
C PRO A 345 -11.02 5.52 4.10
N LEU A 346 -11.35 4.23 4.28
CA LEU A 346 -11.58 3.68 5.63
C LEU A 346 -10.29 3.69 6.45
N VAL A 347 -9.16 3.27 5.87
CA VAL A 347 -7.83 3.32 6.53
C VAL A 347 -7.50 4.74 6.98
N MET A 348 -7.70 5.76 6.13
CA MET A 348 -7.50 7.16 6.48
C MET A 348 -8.37 7.57 7.68
N THR A 349 -9.63 7.11 7.72
CA THR A 349 -10.52 7.36 8.86
C THR A 349 -9.97 6.75 10.14
N VAL A 350 -9.60 5.46 10.10
CA VAL A 350 -9.02 4.76 11.26
C VAL A 350 -7.73 5.46 11.70
N ALA A 351 -6.85 5.83 10.77
CA ALA A 351 -5.61 6.55 11.05
C ALA A 351 -5.85 7.91 11.72
N CYS A 352 -6.82 8.70 11.25
CA CYS A 352 -7.15 9.98 11.89
C CYS A 352 -7.64 9.77 13.33
N LEU A 353 -8.44 8.74 13.57
CA LEU A 353 -9.03 8.47 14.89
C LEU A 353 -8.04 7.84 15.88
N THR A 354 -7.19 6.92 15.42
CA THR A 354 -6.32 6.09 16.27
C THR A 354 -4.90 6.62 16.33
N LEU A 355 -4.32 6.97 15.17
CA LEU A 355 -2.94 7.46 15.02
C LEU A 355 -2.81 8.99 15.18
N LYS A 356 -3.94 9.72 15.23
CA LYS A 356 -4.01 11.19 15.34
C LYS A 356 -3.32 11.92 14.17
N LEU A 357 -3.29 11.29 13.00
CA LEU A 357 -2.94 11.98 11.77
C LEU A 357 -4.06 12.98 11.41
N SER A 358 -3.68 14.14 10.88
CA SER A 358 -4.64 15.03 10.25
C SER A 358 -5.14 14.46 8.91
N PRO A 359 -6.31 14.87 8.40
CA PRO A 359 -6.77 14.44 7.07
C PRO A 359 -5.78 14.72 5.94
N SER A 360 -5.01 15.79 6.04
CA SER A 360 -3.94 16.13 5.09
C SER A 360 -2.79 15.12 5.14
N GLU A 361 -2.30 14.81 6.35
CA GLU A 361 -1.24 13.82 6.52
C GLU A 361 -1.69 12.43 6.09
N ALA A 362 -2.94 12.04 6.38
CA ALA A 362 -3.50 10.77 5.93
C ALA A 362 -3.61 10.69 4.39
N LEU A 363 -4.00 11.77 3.72
CA LEU A 363 -4.03 11.81 2.26
C LEU A 363 -2.61 11.71 1.66
N ALA A 364 -1.64 12.47 2.19
CA ALA A 364 -0.24 12.37 1.76
C ALA A 364 0.33 10.96 1.99
N ALA A 365 -0.05 10.34 3.12
CA ALA A 365 0.33 8.98 3.48
C ALA A 365 -0.27 7.90 2.57
N CYS A 366 -1.38 8.15 1.85
CA CYS A 366 -1.94 7.24 0.85
C CYS A 366 -1.64 7.65 -0.60
N THR A 367 -0.82 8.68 -0.82
CA THR A 367 -0.47 9.18 -2.17
C THR A 367 1.04 9.23 -2.33
N VAL A 368 1.67 10.38 -2.13
CA VAL A 368 3.11 10.59 -2.39
C VAL A 368 4.01 9.71 -1.52
N ASN A 369 3.68 9.50 -0.24
CA ASN A 369 4.52 8.66 0.63
C ASN A 369 4.34 7.17 0.32
N SER A 370 3.12 6.73 0.01
CA SER A 370 2.88 5.36 -0.50
C SER A 370 3.59 5.11 -1.82
N ALA A 371 3.61 6.10 -2.73
CA ALA A 371 4.39 6.02 -3.96
C ALA A 371 5.88 5.87 -3.65
N ALA A 372 6.41 6.62 -2.67
CA ALA A 372 7.80 6.48 -2.24
C ALA A 372 8.13 5.12 -1.61
N ALA A 373 7.22 4.56 -0.81
CA ALA A 373 7.36 3.20 -0.25
C ALA A 373 7.47 2.11 -1.33
N LEU A 374 7.00 2.40 -2.55
CA LEU A 374 7.10 1.53 -3.72
C LEU A 374 8.20 1.95 -4.71
N GLY A 375 9.02 2.95 -4.39
CA GLY A 375 10.01 3.51 -5.31
C GLY A 375 9.39 4.09 -6.59
N LEU A 376 8.23 4.74 -6.45
CA LEU A 376 7.43 5.35 -7.52
C LEU A 376 7.09 6.83 -7.25
N ALA A 377 7.74 7.47 -6.27
CA ALA A 377 7.49 8.89 -5.93
C ALA A 377 7.61 9.84 -7.13
N GLU A 378 8.43 9.47 -8.11
CA GLU A 378 8.63 10.27 -9.33
C GLU A 378 7.60 9.97 -10.45
N GLU A 379 6.70 9.01 -10.27
CA GLU A 379 5.76 8.59 -11.32
C GLU A 379 4.30 8.80 -10.91
N VAL A 380 3.92 8.46 -9.67
CA VAL A 380 2.53 8.53 -9.18
C VAL A 380 2.45 9.21 -7.80
N GLY A 381 1.22 9.48 -7.33
CA GLY A 381 0.99 10.02 -5.99
C GLY A 381 1.09 11.55 -5.88
N SER A 382 1.29 12.27 -6.98
CA SER A 382 1.26 13.75 -7.03
C SER A 382 0.64 14.26 -8.34
N LEU A 383 0.06 15.47 -8.30
CA LEU A 383 -0.47 16.17 -9.47
C LEU A 383 0.56 17.20 -9.98
N GLU A 384 1.77 16.75 -10.28
CA GLU A 384 2.86 17.58 -10.79
C GLU A 384 3.08 17.34 -12.29
N ALA A 385 3.57 18.34 -13.01
CA ALA A 385 3.88 18.21 -14.43
C ALA A 385 4.85 17.04 -14.69
N GLY A 386 4.53 16.20 -15.68
CA GLY A 386 5.33 15.04 -16.05
C GLY A 386 5.01 13.74 -15.28
N ARG A 387 4.26 13.82 -14.18
CA ARG A 387 3.78 12.62 -13.46
C ARG A 387 2.67 11.92 -14.24
N SER A 388 2.40 10.66 -13.92
CA SER A 388 1.26 9.92 -14.46
C SER A 388 -0.04 10.67 -14.16
N ALA A 389 -0.93 10.78 -15.15
CA ALA A 389 -2.27 11.33 -15.00
C ALA A 389 -3.21 10.32 -14.33
N ASP A 390 -2.91 9.99 -13.07
CA ASP A 390 -3.70 9.15 -12.19
C ASP A 390 -4.41 10.05 -11.17
N LEU A 391 -5.74 10.14 -11.24
CA LEU A 391 -6.53 11.08 -10.45
C LEU A 391 -7.79 10.44 -9.90
N VAL A 392 -8.26 10.97 -8.76
CA VAL A 392 -9.58 10.66 -8.21
C VAL A 392 -10.40 11.95 -8.13
N ILE A 393 -11.62 11.92 -8.65
CA ILE A 393 -12.62 12.95 -8.44
C ILE A 393 -13.57 12.48 -7.33
N TRP A 394 -13.60 13.22 -6.24
CA TRP A 394 -14.40 12.93 -5.06
C TRP A 394 -15.70 13.76 -5.07
N GLY A 395 -16.82 13.13 -4.70
CA GLY A 395 -18.12 13.78 -4.51
C GLY A 395 -18.22 14.63 -3.23
N VAL A 396 -17.10 15.17 -2.74
CA VAL A 396 -17.04 16.03 -1.56
C VAL A 396 -16.26 17.31 -1.87
N PRO A 397 -16.63 18.44 -1.23
CA PRO A 397 -16.07 19.75 -1.58
C PRO A 397 -14.66 19.98 -1.07
N ASN A 398 -14.13 19.14 -0.17
CA ASN A 398 -12.72 19.22 0.25
C ASN A 398 -12.22 17.87 0.78
N HIS A 399 -10.90 17.66 0.72
CA HIS A 399 -10.25 16.40 1.10
C HIS A 399 -10.45 16.01 2.56
N ARG A 400 -10.70 16.97 3.46
CA ARG A 400 -10.95 16.67 4.89
C ARG A 400 -12.20 15.85 5.10
N GLN A 401 -13.13 15.84 4.14
CA GLN A 401 -14.32 15.01 4.21
C GLN A 401 -14.07 13.52 3.87
N ILE A 402 -12.93 13.20 3.23
CA ILE A 402 -12.59 11.81 2.86
C ILE A 402 -12.52 10.91 4.11
N PRO A 403 -11.71 11.22 5.15
CA PRO A 403 -11.70 10.42 6.38
C PRO A 403 -12.83 10.76 7.37
N TYR A 404 -13.68 11.75 7.07
CA TYR A 404 -14.77 12.16 7.97
C TYR A 404 -16.02 11.29 7.82
N TRP A 405 -16.27 10.76 6.62
CA TRP A 405 -17.43 9.93 6.30
C TRP A 405 -17.02 8.44 6.19
N PRO A 406 -16.83 7.71 7.31
CA PRO A 406 -16.43 6.31 7.28
C PRO A 406 -17.42 5.46 6.47
N GLY A 407 -16.89 4.67 5.53
CA GLY A 407 -17.69 3.75 4.71
C GLY A 407 -18.54 4.40 3.62
N ALA A 408 -18.48 5.73 3.46
CA ALA A 408 -19.22 6.40 2.40
C ALA A 408 -18.57 6.19 1.02
N ALA A 409 -19.42 6.01 0.01
CA ALA A 409 -19.02 5.88 -1.39
C ALA A 409 -18.69 7.26 -2.01
N LEU A 410 -17.54 7.84 -1.65
CA LEU A 410 -17.19 9.22 -2.01
C LEU A 410 -16.55 9.36 -3.40
N VAL A 411 -15.96 8.31 -3.96
CA VAL A 411 -15.34 8.37 -5.29
C VAL A 411 -16.40 8.46 -6.37
N ARG A 412 -16.31 9.49 -7.21
CA ARG A 412 -17.18 9.68 -8.37
C ARG A 412 -16.53 9.19 -9.65
N THR A 413 -15.25 9.52 -9.85
CA THR A 413 -14.52 9.17 -11.07
C THR A 413 -13.09 8.79 -10.71
N VAL A 414 -12.54 7.75 -11.34
CA VAL A 414 -11.10 7.45 -11.33
C VAL A 414 -10.56 7.57 -12.74
N VAL A 415 -9.46 8.29 -12.86
CA VAL A 415 -8.69 8.46 -14.09
C VAL A 415 -7.35 7.75 -13.90
N LYS A 416 -6.96 6.92 -14.85
CA LYS A 416 -5.64 6.27 -14.91
C LYS A 416 -4.97 6.58 -16.23
N ARG A 417 -3.73 7.10 -16.19
CA ARG A 417 -2.95 7.52 -17.37
C ARG A 417 -3.83 8.35 -18.33
N GLY A 418 -4.56 9.30 -17.77
CA GLY A 418 -5.41 10.24 -18.51
C GLY A 418 -6.71 9.64 -19.07
N ARG A 419 -7.04 8.38 -18.76
CA ARG A 419 -8.28 7.72 -19.21
C ARG A 419 -9.20 7.49 -18.03
N VAL A 420 -10.48 7.77 -18.21
CA VAL A 420 -11.52 7.41 -17.24
C VAL A 420 -11.63 5.88 -17.20
N VAL A 421 -11.41 5.29 -16.02
CA VAL A 421 -11.44 3.83 -15.80
C VAL A 421 -12.52 3.40 -14.82
N PHE A 422 -13.09 4.35 -14.08
CA PHE A 422 -14.24 4.13 -13.21
C PHE A 422 -15.09 5.39 -13.16
N GLU A 423 -16.40 5.24 -13.30
CA GLU A 423 -17.39 6.28 -13.00
C GLU A 423 -18.50 5.66 -12.16
N ARG A 424 -18.78 6.28 -11.02
CA ARG A 424 -19.91 5.89 -10.20
C ARG A 424 -21.20 6.38 -10.88
N PRO A 425 -22.20 5.52 -11.07
CA PRO A 425 -23.50 5.95 -11.59
C PRO A 425 -24.09 7.06 -10.69
N PRO A 426 -24.86 8.00 -11.28
CA PRO A 426 -25.68 8.91 -10.47
C PRO A 426 -26.59 8.10 -9.55
N ALA A 427 -26.74 8.56 -8.30
CA ALA A 427 -27.63 7.96 -7.32
C ALA A 427 -29.11 8.10 -7.69
#